data_AF-A0A954JNS1-F1
#
_entry.id   AF-A0A954JNS1-F1
#
_cell.length_a   1.000
_cell.length_b   1.000
_cell.length_c   1.000
_cell.angle_alpha   90.00
_cell.angle_beta   90.00
_cell.angle_gamma   90.00
#
_symmetry.space_group_name_H-M   'P 1'
#
loop_
_entity.id
_entity.type
_entity.pdbx_description
1 polymer ?
#
loop_
_entity_poly.entity_id
_entity_poly.type
_entity_poly.pdbx_seq_one_letter_code
_entity_poly.pdbx_strand_id
1 'polypeptide(L)'
;MIEIMLSVAILGVLARSLIQVSASMGSLSQSGGSQSLLQQEASKVQETLIQDLRRSGYMMVDGLKYPHVFEDGQPGFGFEDQAYQPATQEAAFGQSDFGLHRAVVFLQPSDLDGDRRPDMDLDLNGVPELDGNRDGVFSEQDADLGGWDADSNRIDPNTGLVWSTAKVCYAVLDGPDGRTYLERRVGGLLDRRVAKDVERLLIETPAETGFQIPTNSLRVSLYLRRKDSDGVTYKHFAQWVVTLQNGDLE
;
A
#
# COMPACT_ATOMS: atom_id res chain seq x y z
N MET A 1 24.06 -64.73 -17.58
CA MET A 1 22.77 -64.29 -16.98
C MET A 1 22.95 -63.33 -15.82
N ILE A 2 23.82 -63.60 -14.84
CA ILE A 2 24.07 -62.71 -13.69
C ILE A 2 24.49 -61.29 -14.12
N GLU A 3 25.34 -61.18 -15.13
CA GLU A 3 25.86 -59.90 -15.63
C GLU A 3 24.77 -58.98 -16.19
N ILE A 4 23.79 -59.54 -16.91
CA ILE A 4 22.64 -58.79 -17.45
C ILE A 4 21.74 -58.27 -16.32
N MET A 5 21.50 -59.10 -15.28
CA MET A 5 20.71 -58.67 -14.12
C MET A 5 21.38 -57.53 -13.34
N LEU A 6 22.71 -57.58 -13.22
CA LEU A 6 23.48 -56.56 -12.51
C LEU A 6 23.45 -55.22 -13.26
N SER A 7 23.58 -55.25 -14.58
CA SER A 7 23.47 -54.05 -15.43
C SER A 7 22.08 -53.40 -15.34
N VAL A 8 21.00 -54.19 -15.37
CA VAL A 8 19.62 -53.68 -15.28
C VAL A 8 19.34 -53.06 -13.91
N ALA A 9 19.84 -53.67 -12.82
CA ALA A 9 19.67 -53.12 -11.47
C ALA A 9 20.39 -51.77 -11.31
N ILE A 10 21.62 -51.65 -11.81
CA ILE A 10 22.38 -50.39 -11.77
C ILE A 10 21.67 -49.31 -12.61
N LEU A 11 21.19 -49.66 -13.81
CA LEU A 11 20.45 -48.73 -14.67
C LEU A 11 19.14 -48.27 -14.02
N GLY A 12 18.43 -49.17 -13.33
CA GLY A 12 17.21 -48.83 -12.61
C GLY A 12 17.44 -47.86 -11.45
N VAL A 13 18.52 -48.06 -10.69
CA VAL A 13 18.90 -47.14 -9.60
C VAL A 13 19.30 -45.77 -10.14
N LEU A 14 20.05 -45.72 -11.24
CA LEU A 14 20.44 -44.46 -11.89
C LEU A 14 19.25 -43.72 -12.51
N ALA A 15 18.32 -44.42 -13.15
CA ALA A 15 17.10 -43.81 -13.67
C ALA A 15 16.26 -43.21 -12.54
N ARG A 16 16.12 -43.93 -11.42
CA ARG A 16 15.37 -43.44 -10.25
C ARG A 16 16.03 -42.24 -9.60
N SER A 17 17.36 -42.21 -9.49
CA SER A 17 18.08 -41.06 -8.93
C SER A 17 17.96 -39.82 -9.82
N LEU A 18 18.02 -39.97 -11.15
CA LEU A 18 17.83 -38.86 -12.10
C LEU A 18 16.43 -38.26 -12.01
N ILE A 19 15.39 -39.10 -11.88
CA ILE A 19 14.01 -38.62 -11.70
C ILE A 19 13.87 -37.86 -10.38
N GLN A 20 14.46 -38.38 -9.30
CA GLN A 20 14.39 -37.74 -7.99
C GLN A 20 15.13 -36.39 -7.97
N VAL A 21 16.31 -36.30 -8.60
CA VAL A 21 17.06 -35.04 -8.75
C VAL A 21 16.27 -34.04 -9.58
N SER A 22 15.66 -34.47 -10.69
CA SER A 22 14.85 -33.59 -11.54
C SER A 22 13.62 -33.05 -10.81
N ALA A 23 12.93 -33.90 -10.05
CA ALA A 23 11.81 -33.48 -9.20
C ALA A 23 12.25 -32.49 -8.11
N SER A 24 13.42 -32.72 -7.51
CA SER A 24 13.99 -31.84 -6.47
C SER A 24 14.43 -30.49 -7.04
N MET A 25 14.97 -30.46 -8.26
CA MET A 25 15.29 -29.21 -8.97
C MET A 25 14.04 -28.43 -9.36
N GLY A 26 12.96 -29.13 -9.76
CA GLY A 26 11.66 -28.52 -10.04
C GLY A 26 11.08 -27.82 -8.81
N SER A 27 11.05 -28.50 -7.66
CA SER A 27 10.53 -27.91 -6.41
C SER A 27 11.40 -26.77 -5.88
N LEU A 28 12.73 -26.86 -6.00
CA LEU A 28 13.65 -25.76 -5.68
C LEU A 28 13.42 -24.54 -6.56
N SER A 29 13.23 -24.74 -7.87
CA SER A 29 12.96 -23.65 -8.82
C SER A 29 11.61 -22.99 -8.57
N GLN A 30 10.56 -23.79 -8.31
CA GLN A 30 9.22 -23.29 -8.00
C GLN A 30 9.17 -22.54 -6.65
N SER A 31 9.89 -23.06 -5.65
CA SER A 31 10.08 -22.41 -4.35
C SER A 31 10.78 -21.06 -4.48
N GLY A 32 11.90 -21.02 -5.22
CA GLY A 32 12.62 -19.79 -5.50
C GLY A 32 11.77 -18.77 -6.25
N GLY A 33 10.97 -19.22 -7.23
CA GLY A 33 10.04 -18.38 -7.97
C GLY A 33 8.97 -17.76 -7.08
N SER A 34 8.32 -18.54 -6.21
CA SER A 34 7.27 -18.03 -5.32
C SER A 34 7.80 -17.01 -4.32
N GLN A 35 8.97 -17.26 -3.73
CA GLN A 35 9.60 -16.33 -2.81
C GLN A 35 10.06 -15.04 -3.49
N SER A 36 10.63 -15.14 -4.70
CA SER A 36 11.01 -13.97 -5.51
C SER A 36 9.81 -13.11 -5.87
N LEU A 37 8.67 -13.73 -6.22
CA LEU A 37 7.43 -13.00 -6.51
C LEU A 37 6.91 -12.26 -5.27
N LEU A 38 6.93 -12.88 -4.08
CA LEU A 38 6.53 -12.19 -2.86
C LEU A 38 7.43 -10.98 -2.55
N GLN A 39 8.74 -11.10 -2.75
CA GLN A 39 9.66 -9.97 -2.59
C GLN A 39 9.36 -8.84 -3.58
N GLN A 40 9.08 -9.17 -4.83
CA GLN A 40 8.72 -8.19 -5.85
C GLN A 40 7.42 -7.45 -5.51
N GLU A 41 6.40 -8.17 -5.04
CA GLU A 41 5.14 -7.57 -4.58
C GLU A 41 5.40 -6.65 -3.37
N ALA A 42 6.25 -7.06 -2.41
CA ALA A 42 6.62 -6.22 -1.27
C ALA A 42 7.31 -4.92 -1.69
N SER A 43 8.28 -4.99 -2.60
CA SER A 43 8.98 -3.80 -3.13
C SER A 43 8.01 -2.86 -3.84
N LYS A 44 7.10 -3.39 -4.65
CA LYS A 44 6.06 -2.59 -5.33
C LYS A 44 5.16 -1.86 -4.32
N VAL A 45 4.72 -2.55 -3.27
CA VAL A 45 3.93 -1.95 -2.19
C VAL A 45 4.71 -0.85 -1.49
N GLN A 46 5.97 -1.11 -1.15
CA GLN A 46 6.84 -0.16 -0.47
C GLN A 46 7.02 1.11 -1.29
N GLU A 47 7.39 1.00 -2.56
CA GLU A 47 7.57 2.15 -3.46
C GLU A 47 6.29 2.96 -3.61
N THR A 48 5.16 2.28 -3.81
CA THR A 48 3.86 2.91 -4.03
C THR A 48 3.37 3.66 -2.78
N LEU A 49 3.40 3.00 -1.62
CA LEU A 49 3.00 3.62 -0.34
C LEU A 49 3.93 4.78 0.03
N ILE A 50 5.24 4.64 -0.17
CA ILE A 50 6.18 5.73 0.08
C ILE A 50 5.85 6.93 -0.80
N GLN A 51 5.60 6.73 -2.10
CA GLN A 51 5.28 7.82 -3.02
C GLN A 51 3.99 8.55 -2.60
N ASP A 52 2.95 7.81 -2.24
CA ASP A 52 1.66 8.40 -1.88
C ASP A 52 1.68 9.08 -0.51
N LEU A 53 2.23 8.40 0.51
CA LEU A 53 2.26 8.90 1.88
C LEU A 53 3.29 10.01 2.08
N ARG A 54 4.40 10.04 1.32
CA ARG A 54 5.35 11.18 1.41
C ARG A 54 4.68 12.48 1.01
N ARG A 55 3.80 12.46 0.01
CA ARG A 55 3.02 13.64 -0.39
C ARG A 55 1.94 14.01 0.63
N SER A 56 1.56 13.10 1.53
CA SER A 56 0.57 13.36 2.57
C SER A 56 1.16 14.14 3.75
N GLY A 57 0.29 14.50 4.69
CA GLY A 57 0.65 15.15 5.95
C GLY A 57 -0.24 14.80 7.13
N TYR A 58 0.23 15.18 8.33
CA TYR A 58 -0.65 15.30 9.49
C TYR A 58 -1.41 16.62 9.40
N MET A 59 -2.74 16.56 9.42
CA MET A 59 -3.56 17.77 9.31
C MET A 59 -4.99 17.53 9.80
N MET A 60 -5.76 18.61 9.97
CA MET A 60 -7.20 18.56 10.14
C MET A 60 -7.92 19.19 8.94
N VAL A 61 -8.84 18.45 8.33
CA VAL A 61 -9.70 18.93 7.24
C VAL A 61 -11.14 18.62 7.59
N ASP A 62 -12.00 19.65 7.55
CA ASP A 62 -13.42 19.55 7.91
C ASP A 62 -13.68 18.88 9.27
N GLY A 63 -12.78 19.13 10.24
CA GLY A 63 -12.84 18.56 11.58
C GLY A 63 -12.38 17.09 11.70
N LEU A 64 -11.88 16.50 10.61
CA LEU A 64 -11.32 15.14 10.59
C LEU A 64 -9.80 15.19 10.59
N LYS A 65 -9.19 14.32 11.41
CA LYS A 65 -7.73 14.21 11.52
C LYS A 65 -7.18 13.22 10.50
N TYR A 66 -6.13 13.62 9.80
CA TYR A 66 -5.40 12.77 8.86
C TYR A 66 -3.92 12.66 9.26
N PRO A 67 -3.23 11.57 8.88
CA PRO A 67 -3.83 10.30 8.47
C PRO A 67 -4.66 9.67 9.60
N HIS A 68 -5.74 9.00 9.24
CA HIS A 68 -6.60 8.23 10.14
C HIS A 68 -6.36 6.74 9.94
N VAL A 69 -6.05 6.01 11.01
CA VAL A 69 -5.82 4.57 10.98
C VAL A 69 -6.99 3.87 11.66
N PHE A 70 -7.51 2.81 11.06
CA PHE A 70 -8.63 2.05 11.59
C PHE A 70 -8.48 0.56 11.33
N GLU A 71 -9.28 -0.24 12.03
CA GLU A 71 -9.14 -1.69 12.10
C GLU A 71 -10.33 -2.39 11.45
N ASP A 72 -10.07 -3.51 10.78
CA ASP A 72 -11.05 -4.46 10.24
C ASP A 72 -12.21 -3.83 9.45
N GLY A 73 -11.88 -2.81 8.64
CA GLY A 73 -12.85 -2.17 7.76
C GLY A 73 -13.88 -1.27 8.45
N GLN A 74 -13.65 -0.94 9.73
CA GLN A 74 -14.53 -0.08 10.54
C GLN A 74 -13.89 1.29 10.79
N PRO A 75 -14.06 2.26 9.86
CA PRO A 75 -13.34 3.53 9.91
C PRO A 75 -13.84 4.50 10.98
N GLY A 76 -15.06 4.34 11.48
CA GLY A 76 -15.65 5.25 12.46
C GLY A 76 -16.23 6.53 11.84
N PHE A 77 -16.53 7.50 12.71
CA PHE A 77 -17.26 8.71 12.35
C PHE A 77 -16.49 9.61 11.37
N GLY A 78 -17.15 10.08 10.32
CA GLY A 78 -16.61 10.98 9.29
C GLY A 78 -15.85 10.29 8.14
N PHE A 79 -15.63 8.98 8.28
CA PHE A 79 -14.91 8.14 7.32
C PHE A 79 -15.78 6.96 6.84
N GLU A 80 -17.10 7.02 7.01
CA GLU A 80 -18.03 5.93 6.71
C GLU A 80 -17.97 5.51 5.23
N ASP A 81 -17.65 6.44 4.34
CA ASP A 81 -17.43 6.19 2.92
C ASP A 81 -16.24 5.25 2.64
N GLN A 82 -15.36 5.05 3.61
CA GLN A 82 -14.19 4.17 3.53
C GLN A 82 -14.43 2.80 4.15
N ALA A 83 -15.66 2.48 4.59
CA ALA A 83 -15.97 1.18 5.16
C ALA A 83 -15.82 0.05 4.12
N TYR A 84 -15.31 -1.10 4.54
CA TYR A 84 -15.14 -2.26 3.68
C TYR A 84 -15.23 -3.56 4.48
N GLN A 85 -15.42 -4.69 3.78
CA GLN A 85 -15.30 -6.01 4.39
C GLN A 85 -13.83 -6.42 4.41
N PRO A 86 -13.20 -6.64 5.59
CA PRO A 86 -11.81 -7.07 5.65
C PRO A 86 -11.61 -8.40 4.94
N ALA A 87 -10.42 -8.56 4.34
CA ALA A 87 -10.01 -9.79 3.71
C ALA A 87 -10.07 -10.99 4.66
N THR A 88 -10.29 -12.17 4.10
CA THR A 88 -10.22 -13.41 4.86
C THR A 88 -8.76 -13.71 5.20
N GLN A 89 -8.46 -13.83 6.49
CA GLN A 89 -7.12 -14.19 6.95
C GLN A 89 -6.93 -15.70 6.93
N GLU A 90 -5.85 -16.18 6.32
CA GLU A 90 -5.48 -17.60 6.32
C GLU A 90 -4.55 -17.98 7.48
N ALA A 91 -3.86 -17.00 8.07
CA ALA A 91 -3.00 -17.20 9.22
C ALA A 91 -3.81 -17.73 10.41
N ALA A 92 -3.27 -18.75 11.06
CA ALA A 92 -3.86 -19.28 12.29
C ALA A 92 -3.41 -18.44 13.49
N PHE A 93 -4.22 -18.46 14.57
CA PHE A 93 -3.85 -17.86 15.84
C PHE A 93 -2.45 -18.33 16.30
N GLY A 94 -1.60 -17.38 16.70
CA GLY A 94 -0.21 -17.63 17.10
C GLY A 94 0.82 -17.53 15.97
N GLN A 95 0.40 -17.38 14.70
CA GLN A 95 1.32 -17.02 13.62
C GLN A 95 1.60 -15.51 13.62
N SER A 96 2.81 -15.09 13.22
CA SER A 96 3.21 -13.67 13.24
C SER A 96 2.41 -12.79 12.27
N ASP A 97 1.85 -13.40 11.23
CA ASP A 97 1.01 -12.78 10.22
C ASP A 97 -0.50 -12.81 10.57
N PHE A 98 -0.87 -13.37 11.75
CA PHE A 98 -2.23 -13.34 12.28
C PHE A 98 -2.52 -12.05 13.06
N GLY A 99 -3.74 -11.53 12.94
CA GLY A 99 -4.24 -10.38 13.69
C GLY A 99 -5.01 -9.39 12.80
N LEU A 100 -5.50 -8.32 13.43
CA LEU A 100 -6.37 -7.33 12.78
C LEU A 100 -5.71 -6.72 11.54
N HIS A 101 -6.53 -6.49 10.52
CA HIS A 101 -6.14 -5.70 9.36
C HIS A 101 -6.26 -4.24 9.72
N ARG A 102 -5.22 -3.46 9.43
CA ARG A 102 -5.29 -2.00 9.54
C ARG A 102 -5.31 -1.36 8.17
N ALA A 103 -6.16 -0.35 8.04
CA ALA A 103 -6.19 0.55 6.91
C ALA A 103 -5.77 1.95 7.34
N VAL A 104 -5.31 2.73 6.37
CA VAL A 104 -5.03 4.16 6.55
C VAL A 104 -5.84 4.95 5.55
N VAL A 105 -6.46 6.02 6.00
CA VAL A 105 -7.04 7.07 5.18
C VAL A 105 -6.20 8.33 5.33
N PHE A 106 -5.86 8.97 4.22
CA PHE A 106 -5.05 10.17 4.18
C PHE A 106 -5.47 11.04 3.00
N LEU A 107 -5.04 12.30 3.02
CA LEU A 107 -5.27 13.25 1.93
C LEU A 107 -3.97 13.49 1.17
N GLN A 108 -4.12 13.91 -0.08
CA GLN A 108 -2.99 14.34 -0.90
C GLN A 108 -3.17 15.83 -1.23
N PRO A 109 -2.06 16.59 -1.33
CA PRO A 109 -2.10 17.93 -1.86
C PRO A 109 -2.68 17.89 -3.28
N SER A 110 -3.43 18.93 -3.61
CA SER A 110 -3.98 19.10 -4.94
C SER A 110 -2.87 19.41 -5.96
N ASP A 111 -3.18 19.08 -7.20
CA ASP A 111 -2.34 19.26 -8.39
C ASP A 111 -3.31 19.61 -9.52
N LEU A 112 -3.93 20.79 -9.38
CA LEU A 112 -5.08 21.26 -10.16
C LEU A 112 -4.68 21.56 -11.61
N ASP A 113 -3.44 21.97 -11.84
CA ASP A 113 -2.88 22.25 -13.18
C ASP A 113 -2.13 21.05 -13.81
N GLY A 114 -1.89 20.00 -13.02
CA GLY A 114 -1.28 18.74 -13.45
C GLY A 114 0.23 18.82 -13.67
N ASP A 115 0.91 19.81 -13.08
CA ASP A 115 2.36 19.97 -13.15
C ASP A 115 3.14 19.02 -12.19
N ARG A 116 2.42 18.25 -11.37
CA ARG A 116 2.93 17.30 -10.36
C ARG A 116 3.54 17.95 -9.14
N ARG A 117 3.26 19.22 -8.89
CA ARG A 117 3.61 19.93 -7.67
C ARG A 117 2.33 20.19 -6.87
N PRO A 118 2.46 20.29 -5.54
CA PRO A 118 1.35 20.78 -4.74
C PRO A 118 1.01 22.23 -5.09
N ASP A 119 -0.28 22.50 -5.32
CA ASP A 119 -0.76 23.88 -5.44
C ASP A 119 -0.72 24.59 -4.09
N MET A 120 -0.53 25.91 -4.10
CA MET A 120 -0.46 26.73 -2.88
C MET A 120 -1.15 28.08 -3.07
N ASP A 121 -1.61 28.63 -1.96
CA ASP A 121 -2.03 30.02 -1.74
C ASP A 121 -0.87 30.73 -1.01
N LEU A 122 -0.06 31.47 -1.78
CA LEU A 122 1.17 32.11 -1.36
C LEU A 122 0.92 33.40 -0.57
N ASP A 123 -0.14 34.14 -0.91
CA ASP A 123 -0.50 35.38 -0.25
C ASP A 123 -1.53 35.22 0.88
N LEU A 124 -2.08 34.00 1.04
CA LEU A 124 -3.04 33.58 2.05
C LEU A 124 -4.38 34.32 1.96
N ASN A 125 -4.80 34.68 0.74
CA ASN A 125 -6.06 35.38 0.51
C ASN A 125 -7.27 34.44 0.33
N GLY A 126 -7.05 33.13 0.31
CA GLY A 126 -8.07 32.11 0.16
C GLY A 126 -8.30 31.65 -1.28
N VAL A 127 -7.45 32.07 -2.22
CA VAL A 127 -7.44 31.65 -3.63
C VAL A 127 -6.03 31.19 -3.96
N PRO A 128 -5.84 29.97 -4.51
CA PRO A 128 -4.50 29.50 -4.83
C PRO A 128 -3.96 30.19 -6.08
N GLU A 129 -2.67 30.48 -6.13
CA GLU A 129 -2.01 30.93 -7.34
C GLU A 129 -1.56 29.70 -8.15
N LEU A 130 -2.19 29.51 -9.31
CA LEU A 130 -1.97 28.36 -10.19
C LEU A 130 -1.27 28.79 -11.49
N ASP A 131 -0.65 27.86 -12.20
CA ASP A 131 -0.18 28.04 -13.58
C ASP A 131 -1.00 27.14 -14.53
N GLY A 132 -2.32 27.23 -14.40
CA GLY A 132 -3.27 26.39 -15.15
C GLY A 132 -3.11 26.51 -16.67
N ASN A 133 -2.66 27.67 -17.17
CA ASN A 133 -2.40 27.90 -18.58
C ASN A 133 -0.98 27.47 -19.04
N ARG A 134 -0.07 27.19 -18.10
CA ARG A 134 1.32 26.72 -18.29
C ARG A 134 2.25 27.74 -18.96
N ASP A 135 2.08 29.02 -18.67
CA ASP A 135 2.96 30.10 -19.12
C ASP A 135 4.15 30.34 -18.16
N GLY A 136 4.16 29.65 -17.01
CA GLY A 136 5.19 29.74 -15.98
C GLY A 136 4.92 30.82 -14.94
N VAL A 137 3.74 31.46 -14.94
CA VAL A 137 3.35 32.52 -14.01
C VAL A 137 2.20 32.05 -13.14
N PHE A 138 2.47 31.84 -11.85
CA PHE A 138 1.43 31.57 -10.87
C PHE A 138 0.52 32.80 -10.70
N SER A 139 -0.78 32.62 -10.91
CA SER A 139 -1.76 33.71 -10.84
C SER A 139 -3.15 33.24 -10.46
N GLU A 140 -4.00 34.18 -10.06
CA GLU A 140 -5.43 33.98 -9.76
C GLU A 140 -6.33 34.33 -10.95
N GLN A 141 -5.78 34.45 -12.15
CA GLN A 141 -6.60 34.74 -13.32
C GLN A 141 -7.53 33.56 -13.61
N ASP A 142 -8.73 33.83 -14.10
CA ASP A 142 -9.72 32.80 -14.46
C ASP A 142 -9.16 31.71 -15.39
N ALA A 143 -8.17 32.07 -16.24
CA ALA A 143 -7.50 31.13 -17.13
C ALA A 143 -6.63 30.10 -16.38
N ASP A 144 -6.09 30.47 -15.22
CA ASP A 144 -5.26 29.62 -14.36
C ASP A 144 -6.10 28.88 -13.32
N LEU A 145 -7.19 29.50 -12.83
CA LEU A 145 -8.11 28.94 -11.84
C LEU A 145 -9.11 27.92 -12.40
N GLY A 146 -9.01 27.51 -13.67
CA GLY A 146 -9.98 26.64 -14.34
C GLY A 146 -10.26 25.29 -13.65
N GLY A 147 -9.43 24.86 -12.69
CA GLY A 147 -9.62 23.67 -11.86
C GLY A 147 -9.95 23.94 -10.38
N TRP A 148 -9.96 25.19 -9.92
CA TRP A 148 -10.22 25.54 -8.53
C TRP A 148 -11.69 25.34 -8.17
N ASP A 149 -11.93 24.51 -7.16
CA ASP A 149 -13.24 24.28 -6.57
C ASP A 149 -13.10 24.15 -5.06
N ALA A 150 -13.69 25.12 -4.34
CA ALA A 150 -13.64 25.19 -2.90
C ALA A 150 -14.47 24.10 -2.21
N ASP A 151 -15.33 23.35 -2.91
CA ASP A 151 -16.04 22.20 -2.33
C ASP A 151 -15.15 20.95 -2.29
N SER A 152 -14.34 20.75 -3.34
CA SER A 152 -13.43 19.60 -3.48
C SER A 152 -12.00 19.84 -3.00
N ASN A 153 -11.66 21.06 -2.59
CA ASN A 153 -10.34 21.43 -2.10
C ASN A 153 -10.41 22.29 -0.83
N ARG A 154 -9.34 22.29 -0.05
CA ARG A 154 -9.18 23.11 1.16
C ARG A 154 -7.78 23.68 1.22
N ILE A 155 -7.67 24.97 1.49
CA ILE A 155 -6.38 25.63 1.73
C ILE A 155 -6.09 25.52 3.23
N ASP A 156 -4.89 25.04 3.56
CA ASP A 156 -4.38 25.11 4.92
C ASP A 156 -4.01 26.57 5.26
N PRO A 157 -4.65 27.20 6.25
CA PRO A 157 -4.44 28.61 6.57
C PRO A 157 -3.04 28.92 7.11
N ASN A 158 -2.29 27.91 7.56
CA ASN A 158 -0.93 28.10 8.10
C ASN A 158 0.14 27.94 7.02
N THR A 159 -0.06 27.00 6.10
CA THR A 159 0.95 26.63 5.10
C THR A 159 0.64 27.14 3.71
N GLY A 160 -0.59 27.58 3.44
CA GLY A 160 -1.09 27.91 2.11
C GLY A 160 -1.29 26.69 1.22
N LEU A 161 -0.96 25.47 1.69
CA LEU A 161 -1.02 24.28 0.86
C LEU A 161 -2.47 23.92 0.51
N VAL A 162 -2.73 23.65 -0.76
CA VAL A 162 -4.04 23.19 -1.21
C VAL A 162 -4.14 21.68 -1.06
N TRP A 163 -5.18 21.22 -0.39
CA TRP A 163 -5.48 19.82 -0.14
C TRP A 163 -6.72 19.38 -0.87
N SER A 164 -6.66 18.22 -1.54
CA SER A 164 -7.84 17.60 -2.10
C SER A 164 -8.66 16.95 -1.00
N THR A 165 -9.98 17.11 -1.04
CA THR A 165 -10.89 16.39 -0.12
C THR A 165 -11.11 14.93 -0.54
N ALA A 166 -10.52 14.50 -1.66
CA ALA A 166 -10.55 13.12 -2.11
C ALA A 166 -9.72 12.22 -1.17
N LYS A 167 -10.42 11.53 -0.26
CA LYS A 167 -9.82 10.57 0.68
C LYS A 167 -9.17 9.41 -0.07
N VAL A 168 -7.88 9.21 0.17
CA VAL A 168 -7.13 8.04 -0.32
C VAL A 168 -7.02 7.02 0.81
N CYS A 169 -7.34 5.76 0.52
CA CYS A 169 -7.30 4.67 1.49
C CYS A 169 -6.49 3.49 0.97
N TYR A 170 -5.67 2.88 1.84
CA TYR A 170 -5.06 1.58 1.60
C TYR A 170 -5.72 0.52 2.49
N ALA A 171 -6.22 -0.54 1.88
CA ALA A 171 -6.94 -1.60 2.57
C ALA A 171 -6.64 -2.98 1.95
N VAL A 172 -6.72 -4.02 2.77
CA VAL A 172 -6.57 -5.42 2.31
C VAL A 172 -7.96 -6.03 2.14
N LEU A 173 -8.29 -6.48 0.93
CA LEU A 173 -9.59 -7.05 0.57
C LEU A 173 -9.43 -8.38 -0.19
N ASP A 174 -10.49 -9.19 -0.14
CA ASP A 174 -10.59 -10.39 -0.98
C ASP A 174 -10.89 -10.01 -2.44
N GLY A 175 -10.13 -10.58 -3.36
CA GLY A 175 -10.34 -10.48 -4.80
C GLY A 175 -11.26 -11.57 -5.34
N PRO A 176 -11.75 -11.40 -6.59
CA PRO A 176 -12.69 -12.33 -7.22
C PRO A 176 -12.08 -13.71 -7.55
N ASP A 177 -10.75 -13.82 -7.52
CA ASP A 177 -10.00 -15.06 -7.69
C ASP A 177 -9.71 -15.79 -6.36
N GLY A 178 -10.29 -15.32 -5.26
CA GLY A 178 -10.11 -15.88 -3.92
C GLY A 178 -8.75 -15.57 -3.30
N ARG A 179 -8.00 -14.61 -3.86
CA ARG A 179 -6.74 -14.12 -3.29
C ARG A 179 -6.96 -12.79 -2.58
N THR A 180 -6.09 -12.48 -1.64
CA THR A 180 -6.09 -11.18 -0.97
C THR A 180 -5.28 -10.15 -1.75
N TYR A 181 -5.76 -8.91 -1.76
CA TYR A 181 -5.12 -7.79 -2.45
C TYR A 181 -4.98 -6.59 -1.52
N LEU A 182 -3.84 -5.89 -1.63
CA LEU A 182 -3.75 -4.51 -1.17
C LEU A 182 -4.34 -3.61 -2.26
N GLU A 183 -5.43 -2.93 -1.93
CA GLU A 183 -6.11 -1.98 -2.80
C GLU A 183 -5.82 -0.55 -2.36
N ARG A 184 -5.52 0.31 -3.35
CA ARG A 184 -5.63 1.76 -3.20
C ARG A 184 -7.05 2.14 -3.60
N ARG A 185 -7.71 2.89 -2.73
CA ARG A 185 -9.09 3.35 -2.90
C ARG A 185 -9.13 4.87 -2.85
N VAL A 186 -10.01 5.49 -3.63
CA VAL A 186 -10.25 6.94 -3.60
C VAL A 186 -11.74 7.16 -3.46
N GLY A 187 -12.16 7.93 -2.44
CA GLY A 187 -13.58 8.17 -2.15
C GLY A 187 -14.37 6.88 -1.93
N GLY A 188 -13.74 5.86 -1.33
CA GLY A 188 -14.39 4.58 -1.04
C GLY A 188 -14.44 3.60 -2.21
N LEU A 189 -14.02 4.00 -3.41
CA LEU A 189 -14.02 3.15 -4.61
C LEU A 189 -12.63 2.59 -4.90
N LEU A 190 -12.57 1.43 -5.54
CA LEU A 190 -11.32 0.86 -6.03
C LEU A 190 -10.73 1.77 -7.11
N ASP A 191 -9.54 2.30 -6.84
CA ASP A 191 -8.72 2.99 -7.85
C ASP A 191 -7.80 1.97 -8.53
N ARG A 192 -6.98 1.26 -7.75
CA ARG A 192 -6.09 0.22 -8.28
C ARG A 192 -5.71 -0.84 -7.26
N ARG A 193 -5.38 -2.03 -7.77
CA ARG A 193 -4.73 -3.10 -7.00
C ARG A 193 -3.22 -2.91 -7.00
N VAL A 194 -2.66 -2.78 -5.81
CA VAL A 194 -1.24 -2.47 -5.60
C VAL A 194 -0.44 -3.77 -5.57
N ALA A 195 -0.87 -4.75 -4.78
CA ALA A 195 -0.24 -6.05 -4.70
C ALA A 195 -1.26 -7.15 -4.41
N LYS A 196 -0.85 -8.38 -4.67
CA LYS A 196 -1.59 -9.61 -4.39
C LYS A 196 -0.93 -10.42 -3.28
N ASP A 197 -1.63 -11.43 -2.81
CA ASP A 197 -1.13 -12.38 -1.80
C ASP A 197 -0.76 -11.65 -0.48
N VAL A 198 -1.51 -10.58 -0.15
CA VAL A 198 -1.31 -9.73 1.04
C VAL A 198 -2.11 -10.29 2.20
N GLU A 199 -1.42 -10.93 3.13
CA GLU A 199 -2.05 -11.52 4.32
C GLU A 199 -2.46 -10.46 5.33
N ARG A 200 -1.62 -9.43 5.51
CA ARG A 200 -1.87 -8.41 6.52
C ARG A 200 -1.11 -7.13 6.21
N LEU A 201 -1.78 -6.01 6.42
CA LEU A 201 -1.19 -4.68 6.49
C LEU A 201 -1.36 -4.17 7.91
N LEU A 202 -0.27 -3.69 8.51
CA LEU A 202 -0.28 -3.01 9.79
C LEU A 202 0.35 -1.63 9.60
N ILE A 203 -0.39 -0.60 10.01
CA ILE A 203 0.06 0.78 10.00
C ILE A 203 -0.02 1.28 11.43
N GLU A 204 1.06 1.91 11.88
CA GLU A 204 1.20 2.41 13.23
C GLU A 204 1.68 3.86 13.21
N THR A 205 1.01 4.67 14.00
CA THR A 205 1.35 6.07 14.24
C THR A 205 2.37 6.19 15.39
N PRO A 206 3.05 7.35 15.54
CA PRO A 206 3.99 7.56 16.64
C PRO A 206 3.31 7.37 18.01
N ALA A 207 2.08 7.84 18.17
CA ALA A 207 1.32 7.71 19.41
C ALA A 207 1.06 6.25 19.80
N GLU A 208 0.67 5.40 18.84
CA GLU A 208 0.39 3.98 19.09
C GLU A 208 1.65 3.19 19.46
N THR A 209 2.80 3.56 18.90
CA THR A 209 4.08 2.89 19.20
C THR A 209 4.75 3.38 20.48
N GLY A 210 4.17 4.36 21.18
CA GLY A 210 4.85 5.03 22.30
C GLY A 210 6.08 5.82 21.85
N PHE A 211 5.99 6.45 20.67
CA PHE A 211 7.04 7.26 20.04
C PHE A 211 8.33 6.51 19.70
N GLN A 212 8.23 5.20 19.41
CA GLN A 212 9.36 4.42 18.89
C GLN A 212 9.73 4.79 17.45
N ILE A 213 8.86 5.51 16.75
CA ILE A 213 9.12 6.09 15.43
C ILE A 213 9.09 7.63 15.50
N PRO A 214 9.77 8.33 14.58
CA PRO A 214 9.77 9.79 14.57
C PRO A 214 8.36 10.38 14.47
N THR A 215 8.20 11.60 14.98
CA THR A 215 7.04 12.43 14.67
C THR A 215 6.96 12.65 13.15
N ASN A 216 5.76 12.91 12.63
CA ASN A 216 5.52 12.98 11.17
C ASN A 216 5.86 11.72 10.39
N SER A 217 5.80 10.55 11.02
CA SER A 217 6.05 9.29 10.33
C SER A 217 4.99 8.25 10.62
N LEU A 218 4.90 7.24 9.75
CA LEU A 218 4.11 6.03 9.92
C LEU A 218 5.04 4.82 9.80
N ARG A 219 4.87 3.83 10.67
CA ARG A 219 5.48 2.51 10.48
C ARG A 219 4.51 1.65 9.69
N VAL A 220 4.99 1.08 8.60
CA VAL A 220 4.23 0.17 7.75
C VAL A 220 4.87 -1.20 7.83
N SER A 221 4.07 -2.19 8.20
CA SER A 221 4.44 -3.60 8.26
C SER A 221 3.53 -4.39 7.33
N LEU A 222 4.14 -5.08 6.37
CA LEU A 222 3.48 -5.85 5.33
C LEU A 222 3.80 -7.34 5.51
N TYR A 223 2.76 -8.15 5.56
CA TYR A 223 2.84 -9.60 5.59
C TYR A 223 2.22 -10.16 4.32
N LEU A 224 2.98 -10.97 3.60
CA LEU A 224 2.55 -11.62 2.38
C LEU A 224 2.52 -13.13 2.61
N ARG A 225 1.52 -13.79 2.03
CA ARG A 225 1.32 -15.23 2.12
C ARG A 225 0.79 -15.77 0.81
N ARG A 226 1.48 -16.77 0.26
CA ARG A 226 1.10 -17.41 -0.98
C ARG A 226 1.18 -18.93 -0.86
N LYS A 227 0.17 -19.62 -1.34
CA LYS A 227 0.22 -21.07 -1.57
C LYS A 227 0.56 -21.36 -3.03
N ASP A 228 1.41 -22.35 -3.28
CA ASP A 228 1.63 -22.87 -4.62
C ASP A 228 0.58 -23.94 -5.00
N SER A 229 0.77 -24.56 -6.17
CA SER A 229 -0.10 -25.65 -6.67
C SER A 229 -0.12 -26.87 -5.76
N ASP A 230 0.95 -27.07 -4.97
CA ASP A 230 1.15 -28.24 -4.13
C ASP A 230 0.70 -27.97 -2.68
N GLY A 231 0.18 -26.77 -2.42
CA GLY A 231 -0.29 -26.31 -1.12
C GLY A 231 0.83 -25.83 -0.19
N VAL A 232 2.07 -25.74 -0.68
CA VAL A 232 3.19 -25.21 0.10
C VAL A 232 3.00 -23.72 0.31
N THR A 233 3.07 -23.29 1.57
CA THR A 233 2.89 -21.89 1.95
C THR A 233 4.23 -21.16 2.00
N TYR A 234 4.33 -20.10 1.22
CA TYR A 234 5.43 -19.14 1.22
C TYR A 234 5.00 -17.87 1.94
N LYS A 235 5.91 -17.32 2.75
CA LYS A 235 5.68 -16.10 3.51
C LYS A 235 6.78 -15.08 3.25
N HIS A 236 6.43 -13.81 3.28
CA HIS A 236 7.39 -12.71 3.28
C HIS A 236 6.93 -11.61 4.21
N PHE A 237 7.89 -10.96 4.88
CA PHE A 237 7.65 -9.86 5.78
C PHE A 237 8.57 -8.70 5.39
N ALA A 238 7.99 -7.51 5.31
CA ALA A 238 8.72 -6.27 5.08
C ALA A 238 8.17 -5.19 6.02
N GLN A 239 9.07 -4.36 6.54
CA GLN A 239 8.73 -3.24 7.41
C GLN A 239 9.57 -2.04 7.05
N TRP A 240 8.95 -0.87 7.00
CA TRP A 240 9.62 0.40 6.76
C TRP A 240 8.91 1.55 7.48
N VAL A 241 9.58 2.69 7.54
CA VAL A 241 9.02 3.93 8.09
C VAL A 241 8.89 4.92 6.95
N VAL A 242 7.71 5.56 6.86
CA VAL A 242 7.42 6.60 5.88
C VAL A 242 7.29 7.92 6.61
N THR A 243 8.13 8.89 6.26
CA THR A 243 7.98 10.28 6.70
C THR A 243 6.98 11.00 5.80
N LEU A 244 5.98 11.64 6.41
CA LEU A 244 5.00 12.50 5.75
C LEU A 244 5.63 13.89 5.62
N GLN A 245 5.67 14.45 4.40
CA GLN A 245 6.42 15.69 4.14
C GLN A 245 5.61 16.96 4.40
N ASN A 246 4.29 16.85 4.33
CA ASN A 246 3.40 17.99 4.42
C ASN A 246 2.68 18.03 5.78
N GLY A 247 2.13 19.19 6.15
CA GLY A 247 1.34 19.35 7.37
C GLY A 247 2.13 19.66 8.65
N ASP A 248 1.41 20.21 9.63
CA ASP A 248 1.97 20.66 10.91
C ASP A 248 1.85 19.58 12.00
N LEU A 249 2.85 19.59 12.89
CA LEU A 249 2.77 18.92 14.18
C LEU A 249 2.06 19.84 15.16
N GLU A 250 0.77 19.64 15.39
CA GLU A 250 0.14 20.11 16.63
C GLU A 250 0.65 19.33 17.85
#